data_AF-A0A447N726-F1
#
_entry.id   AF-A0A447N726-F1
#
_cell.length_a   1.000
_cell.length_b   1.000
_cell.length_c   1.000
_cell.angle_alpha   90.00
_cell.angle_beta   90.00
_cell.angle_gamma   90.00
#
_symmetry.space_group_name_H-M   'P 1'
#
loop_
_entity.id
_entity.type
_entity.pdbx_description
1 polymer ?
#
loop_
_entity_poly.entity_id
_entity_poly.type
_entity_poly.pdbx_seq_one_letter_code
_entity_poly.pdbx_strand_id
1 'polypeptide(L)' 'MALDYQRNNVTVIASDAGVTACHNGGTHMSFEDMGIVRGLAHSVVLEVTDAVMFADILRQLMDLDGFLLAAYHP' A
#
# COMPACT_ATOMS: atom_id res chain seq x y z
N MET A 1 -2.20 -0.47 -12.92
CA MET A 1 -2.66 0.15 -14.18
C MET A 1 -3.97 -0.46 -14.70
N ALA A 2 -4.05 -1.76 -15.00
CA ALA A 2 -5.30 -2.36 -15.49
C ALA A 2 -6.45 -2.28 -14.47
N LEU A 3 -6.16 -2.54 -13.18
CA LEU A 3 -7.14 -2.45 -12.09
C LEU A 3 -7.71 -1.03 -11.92
N ASP A 4 -6.82 -0.02 -11.94
CA ASP A 4 -7.19 1.40 -11.84
C ASP A 4 -8.05 1.86 -13.02
N TYR A 5 -7.68 1.47 -14.25
CA TYR A 5 -8.44 1.81 -15.46
C TYR A 5 -9.84 1.18 -15.48
N GLN A 6 -9.96 -0.08 -15.06
CA GLN A 6 -11.25 -0.78 -14.97
C GLN A 6 -12.07 -0.36 -13.74
N ARG A 7 -11.47 0.39 -12.82
CA ARG A 7 -12.06 0.78 -11.53
C ARG A 7 -12.49 -0.42 -10.70
N ASN A 8 -11.65 -1.45 -10.67
CA ASN A 8 -11.90 -2.63 -9.85
C ASN A 8 -11.71 -2.29 -8.37
N ASN A 9 -12.61 -2.78 -7.53
CA ASN A 9 -12.48 -2.65 -6.08
C ASN A 9 -11.48 -3.68 -5.55
N VAL A 10 -10.25 -3.25 -5.27
CA VAL A 10 -9.15 -4.11 -4.83
C VAL A 10 -8.31 -3.37 -3.80
N THR A 11 -8.17 -3.99 -2.63
CA THR A 11 -7.24 -3.55 -1.58
C THR A 11 -6.00 -4.42 -1.59
N VAL A 12 -4.83 -3.78 -1.68
CA VAL A 12 -3.51 -4.41 -1.58
C VAL A 12 -2.90 -4.04 -0.24
N ILE A 13 -2.51 -5.05 0.53
CA ILE A 13 -1.76 -4.89 1.78
C ILE A 13 -0.32 -5.32 1.50
N ALA A 14 0.63 -4.40 1.65
CA ALA A 14 2.05 -4.65 1.43
C ALA A 14 2.81 -4.60 2.77
N SER A 15 3.55 -5.67 3.09
CA SER A 15 4.44 -5.73 4.24
C SER A 15 5.89 -5.42 3.85
N ASP A 16 6.75 -5.19 4.84
CA ASP A 16 8.19 -4.95 4.66
C ASP A 16 8.48 -3.75 3.74
N ALA A 17 7.75 -2.66 3.94
CA ALA A 17 7.87 -1.46 3.12
C ALA A 17 9.22 -0.75 3.31
N GLY A 18 9.82 -0.31 2.21
CA GLY A 18 10.94 0.64 2.24
C GLY A 18 12.32 0.02 2.51
N VAL A 19 13.25 0.90 2.89
CA VAL A 19 14.67 0.57 3.11
C VAL A 19 14.90 -0.34 4.33
N THR A 20 13.96 -0.40 5.24
CA THR A 20 14.05 -1.21 6.46
C THR A 20 14.01 -2.71 6.17
N ALA A 21 13.54 -3.12 4.99
CA ALA A 21 13.66 -4.49 4.47
C ALA A 21 15.09 -4.90 4.05
N CYS A 22 16.10 -4.06 4.31
CA CYS A 22 17.51 -4.26 3.91
C CYS A 22 18.11 -5.62 4.31
N HIS A 23 17.63 -6.26 5.40
CA HIS A 23 18.11 -7.58 5.80
C HIS A 23 17.90 -8.65 4.71
N ASN A 24 16.91 -8.46 3.84
CA ASN A 24 16.59 -9.34 2.72
C ASN A 24 17.36 -8.98 1.44
N GLY A 25 18.23 -7.97 1.50
CA GLY A 25 19.01 -7.49 0.36
C GLY A 25 18.27 -6.43 -0.47
N GLY A 26 19.01 -5.81 -1.40
CA GLY A 26 18.52 -4.65 -2.14
C GLY A 26 17.34 -4.90 -3.07
N THR A 27 17.12 -6.13 -3.52
CA THR A 27 15.97 -6.49 -4.36
C THR A 27 14.66 -6.62 -3.59
N HIS A 28 14.73 -6.64 -2.25
CA HIS A 28 13.57 -6.67 -1.36
C HIS A 28 13.25 -5.29 -0.78
N MET A 29 14.02 -4.26 -1.11
CA MET A 29 13.77 -2.88 -0.68
C MET A 29 12.98 -2.13 -1.74
N SER A 30 11.73 -1.78 -1.43
CA SER A 30 10.90 -0.95 -2.30
C SER A 30 11.28 0.53 -2.19
N PHE A 31 11.55 1.19 -3.31
CA PHE A 31 11.85 2.63 -3.34
C PHE A 31 10.81 3.42 -4.16
N GLU A 32 10.38 2.87 -5.28
CA GLU A 32 9.54 3.53 -6.27
C GLU A 32 8.05 3.18 -6.16
N ASP A 33 7.70 2.08 -5.48
CA ASP A 33 6.35 1.52 -5.46
C ASP A 33 5.29 2.55 -5.06
N MET A 34 5.53 3.28 -3.97
CA MET A 34 4.62 4.32 -3.49
C MET A 34 4.45 5.45 -4.50
N GLY A 35 5.52 5.83 -5.20
CA GLY A 35 5.48 6.85 -6.25
C GLY A 35 4.72 6.38 -7.49
N ILE A 36 4.94 5.14 -7.92
CA ILE A 36 4.26 4.54 -9.07
C ILE A 36 2.77 4.39 -8.80
N VAL A 37 2.40 3.80 -7.66
CA VAL A 37 0.98 3.57 -7.34
C VAL A 37 0.26 4.90 -7.15
N ARG A 38 0.85 5.85 -6.42
CA ARG A 38 0.26 7.19 -6.23
C ARG A 38 0.08 7.96 -7.54
N GLY A 39 0.85 7.64 -8.57
CA GLY A 39 0.69 8.22 -9.90
C GLY A 39 -0.58 7.77 -10.64
N LEU A 40 -1.27 6.73 -10.16
CA LEU A 40 -2.52 6.24 -10.74
C LEU A 40 -3.70 7.13 -10.32
N ALA A 41 -4.58 7.42 -11.28
CA ALA A 41 -5.56 8.51 -11.17
C ALA A 41 -6.62 8.31 -10.07
N HIS A 42 -6.95 7.06 -9.74
CA HIS A 42 -8.00 6.72 -8.78
C HIS A 42 -7.49 5.85 -7.62
N SER A 43 -6.18 5.84 -7.41
CA SER A 43 -5.57 5.09 -6.30
C SER A 43 -5.65 5.86 -4.98
N VAL A 44 -5.82 5.11 -3.89
CA VAL A 44 -5.55 5.60 -2.54
C VAL A 44 -4.32 4.86 -2.02
N VAL A 45 -3.31 5.61 -1.60
CA VAL A 45 -2.03 5.06 -1.13
C VAL A 45 -1.79 5.54 0.29
N LEU A 46 -1.58 4.58 1.19
CA LEU A 46 -1.42 4.77 2.63
C LEU A 46 -0.13 4.12 3.09
N GLU A 47 0.63 4.84 3.92
CA GLU A 47 1.77 4.28 4.65
C GLU A 47 1.45 4.28 6.14
N VAL A 48 1.49 3.09 6.74
CA VAL A 48 1.00 2.83 8.08
C VAL A 48 2.17 2.72 9.05
N THR A 49 2.12 3.48 10.13
CA THR A 49 3.28 3.70 11.01
C THR A 49 3.41 2.69 12.16
N ASP A 50 2.30 2.16 12.66
CA ASP A 50 2.28 1.28 13.81
C ASP A 50 1.03 0.38 13.80
N ALA A 51 1.02 -0.62 14.70
CA ALA A 51 -0.05 -1.59 14.79
C ALA A 51 -1.41 -0.99 15.20
N VAL A 52 -1.43 0.12 15.94
CA VAL A 52 -2.67 0.78 16.36
C VAL A 52 -3.30 1.47 15.16
N MET A 53 -2.51 2.26 14.42
CA MET A 53 -2.91 2.86 13.16
C MET A 53 -3.33 1.79 12.16
N PHE A 54 -2.60 0.68 12.07
CA PHE A 54 -2.92 -0.39 11.12
C PHE A 54 -4.27 -1.04 11.42
N ALA A 55 -4.53 -1.37 12.69
CA ALA A 55 -5.79 -1.95 13.09
C ALA A 55 -6.98 -1.03 12.80
N ASP A 56 -6.81 0.29 12.97
CA ASP A 56 -7.85 1.27 12.66
C ASP A 56 -8.06 1.45 11.15
N ILE A 57 -6.98 1.62 10.39
CA ILE A 57 -7.02 1.75 8.93
C ILE A 57 -7.64 0.51 8.30
N LEU A 58 -7.31 -0.69 8.76
CA LEU A 58 -7.93 -1.92 8.26
C LEU A 58 -9.44 -1.90 8.39
N ARG A 59 -10.00 -1.30 9.46
CA ARG A 59 -11.45 -1.16 9.60
C ARG A 59 -12.02 -0.17 8.59
N GLN A 60 -11.36 0.99 8.44
CA GLN A 60 -11.78 2.01 7.48
C GLN A 60 -11.72 1.51 6.03
N LEU A 61 -10.70 0.72 5.69
CA LEU A 61 -10.52 0.15 4.35
C LEU A 61 -11.64 -0.81 3.94
N MET A 62 -12.35 -1.43 4.89
CA MET A 62 -13.49 -2.30 4.58
C MET A 62 -14.69 -1.54 4.00
N ASP A 63 -14.79 -0.24 4.30
CA ASP A 63 -15.91 0.61 3.89
C ASP A 63 -15.57 1.44 2.63
N LEU A 64 -14.34 1.32 2.11
CA LEU A 64 -13.87 2.05 0.94
C LEU A 64 -13.91 1.17 -0.32
N ASP A 65 -14.38 1.75 -1.41
CA ASP A 65 -14.35 1.14 -2.74
C ASP A 65 -13.25 1.76 -3.60
N GLY A 66 -12.53 0.92 -4.34
CA GLY A 66 -11.59 1.35 -5.37
C GLY A 66 -10.26 0.60 -5.29
N PHE A 67 -9.23 1.17 -5.90
CA PHE A 67 -7.90 0.60 -5.83
C PHE A 67 -7.13 1.21 -4.65
N LEU A 68 -6.95 0.44 -3.59
CA LEU A 68 -6.36 0.88 -2.33
C LEU A 68 -5.03 0.14 -2.10
N LEU A 69 -3.98 0.85 -1.70
CA LEU A 69 -2.70 0.29 -1.26
C LEU A 69 -2.42 0.77 0.16
N ALA A 70 -2.25 -0.18 1.10
CA ALA A 70 -1.75 0.09 2.44
C ALA A 70 -0.40 -0.62 2.63
N ALA A 71 0.66 0.16 2.76
CA ALA A 71 2.00 -0.31 3.07
C ALA A 71 2.21 -0.25 4.59
N TYR A 72 2.62 -1.36 5.18
CA TYR A 72 2.89 -1.48 6.62
C TYR A 72 4.31 -1.98 6.86
N HIS A 73 4.93 -1.40 7.89
CA HIS A 73 6.19 -1.88 8.42
C HIS A 73 6.02 -2.32 9.89
N PRO A 74 6.36 -3.57 10.25
CA PRO A 74 6.31 -4.05 11.63
C PRO A 74 7.41 -3.52 12.55
#